data_AF-A0A7S0HH43-F1
#
_entry.id   AF-A0A7S0HH43-F1
#
_cell.length_a   1.000
_cell.length_b   1.000
_cell.length_c   1.000
_cell.angle_alpha   90.00
_cell.angle_beta   90.00
_cell.angle_gamma   90.00
#
_symmetry.space_group_name_H-M   'P 1'
#
loop_
_entity.id
_entity.type
_entity.pdbx_description
1 polymer ?
#
loop_
_entity_poly.entity_id
_entity_poly.type
_entity_poly.pdbx_seq_one_letter_code
_entity_poly.pdbx_strand_id
1 'polypeptide(L)'
;VQKEAIKQTEEDFEFSPAPSTKTDSNKASSAIAQKLLQGWTLLGETCTKEGCLVPLMLDPKTSLKHCVNYEVCGYVDMSTQKASQGVPRAREAAEKGDVEMKQKHFPQDTKSPAENNNQSLQVHLPALQSKFLPDERTVASNARKALLGKIYSSSEGLSSCDDIRQSRELVALIEDAVRALQSIEEWNDNQRQ
;
A
#
# COMPACT_ATOMS: atom_id res chain seq x y z
N VAL A 1 31.33 5.19 65.89
CA VAL A 1 31.77 6.45 65.23
C VAL A 1 31.60 6.25 63.73
N GLN A 2 30.97 7.24 63.10
CA GLN A 2 30.10 7.13 61.93
C GLN A 2 30.83 6.80 60.62
N LYS A 3 30.12 6.05 59.77
CA LYS A 3 30.37 5.91 58.33
C LYS A 3 29.80 7.15 57.65
N GLU A 4 30.61 7.96 57.01
CA GLU A 4 30.13 9.06 56.17
C GLU A 4 30.03 8.57 54.72
N ALA A 5 28.78 8.55 54.25
CA ALA A 5 28.38 8.18 52.91
C ALA A 5 28.55 9.37 51.96
N ILE A 6 29.24 9.13 50.86
CA ILE A 6 29.35 10.03 49.72
C ILE A 6 27.95 10.09 49.07
N LYS A 7 27.30 11.24 49.18
CA LYS A 7 25.99 11.53 48.58
C LYS A 7 26.23 12.05 47.16
N GLN A 8 26.03 11.21 46.16
CA GLN A 8 25.94 11.65 44.76
C GLN A 8 24.59 12.36 44.57
N THR A 9 24.65 13.62 44.16
CA THR A 9 23.51 14.36 43.62
C THR A 9 23.52 14.16 42.12
N GLU A 10 22.58 13.35 41.64
CA GLU A 10 22.20 13.28 40.23
C GLU A 10 21.42 14.56 39.94
N GLU A 11 22.09 15.54 39.34
CA GLU A 11 21.40 16.66 38.72
C GLU A 11 20.76 16.16 37.44
N ASP A 12 19.43 16.22 37.43
CA ASP A 12 18.53 15.96 36.33
C ASP A 12 18.94 16.75 35.08
N PHE A 13 19.81 16.17 34.24
CA PHE A 13 19.98 16.60 32.86
C PHE A 13 18.77 16.09 32.07
N GLU A 14 17.68 16.84 32.22
CA GLU A 14 16.44 16.71 31.48
C GLU A 14 16.73 16.97 29.99
N PHE A 15 17.15 15.92 29.28
CA PHE A 15 17.25 15.93 27.82
C PHE A 15 15.83 16.02 27.28
N SER A 16 15.32 17.24 27.18
CA SER A 16 14.06 17.58 26.53
C SER A 16 14.06 16.99 25.11
N PRO A 17 13.24 15.97 24.79
CA PRO A 17 13.14 15.51 23.43
C PRO A 17 12.40 16.59 22.65
N ALA A 18 13.11 17.33 21.81
CA ALA A 18 12.50 18.13 20.76
C ALA A 18 11.43 17.27 20.06
N PRO A 19 10.23 17.80 19.77
CA PRO A 19 9.14 17.02 19.19
C PRO A 19 9.54 16.60 17.77
N SER A 20 10.17 15.44 17.65
CA SER A 20 10.41 14.85 16.36
C SER A 20 9.07 14.28 15.89
N THR A 21 8.29 15.10 15.20
CA THR A 21 7.15 14.64 14.37
C THR A 21 7.68 13.89 13.14
N LYS A 22 8.56 12.91 13.37
CA LYS A 22 8.93 11.90 12.40
C LYS A 22 7.71 11.01 12.26
N THR A 23 6.80 11.38 11.35
CA THR A 23 5.91 10.39 10.76
C THR A 23 6.83 9.28 10.28
N ASP A 24 6.70 8.06 10.83
CA ASP A 24 7.58 6.94 10.52
C ASP A 24 7.73 6.85 9.00
N SER A 25 8.92 7.15 8.47
CA SER A 25 9.13 7.25 7.01
C SER A 25 8.69 5.96 6.31
N ASN A 26 8.82 4.82 7.00
CA ASN A 26 8.38 3.52 6.51
C ASN A 26 6.85 3.41 6.34
N LYS A 27 6.07 4.02 7.26
CA LYS A 27 4.60 4.05 7.15
C LYS A 27 4.16 4.92 5.97
N ALA A 28 4.80 6.08 5.80
CA ALA A 28 4.52 6.98 4.68
C ALA A 28 4.82 6.31 3.33
N SER A 29 5.99 5.67 3.18
CA SER A 29 6.37 4.96 1.95
C SER A 29 5.43 3.79 1.62
N SER A 30 5.01 3.02 2.62
CA SER A 30 4.05 1.92 2.44
C SER A 30 2.69 2.43 1.96
N ALA A 31 2.18 3.49 2.58
CA ALA A 31 0.91 4.10 2.20
C ALA A 31 0.96 4.72 0.79
N ILE A 32 2.08 5.31 0.37
CA ILE A 32 2.29 5.78 -1.01
C ILE A 32 2.17 4.60 -1.97
N ALA A 33 2.91 3.51 -1.73
CA ALA A 33 2.91 2.34 -2.59
C ALA A 33 1.49 1.76 -2.75
N GLN A 34 0.75 1.63 -1.65
CA GLN A 34 -0.61 1.12 -1.66
C GLN A 34 -1.56 2.02 -2.49
N LYS A 35 -1.44 3.35 -2.39
CA LYS A 35 -2.25 4.29 -3.18
C LYS A 35 -1.89 4.26 -4.66
N LEU A 36 -0.61 4.12 -5.01
CA LEU A 36 -0.18 3.95 -6.41
C LEU A 36 -0.79 2.69 -7.04
N LEU A 37 -0.84 1.57 -6.30
CA LEU A 37 -1.50 0.34 -6.75
C LEU A 37 -3.02 0.52 -6.94
N GLN A 38 -3.64 1.48 -6.25
CA GLN A 38 -5.04 1.86 -6.43
C GLN A 38 -5.26 2.86 -7.57
N GLY A 39 -4.21 3.24 -8.32
CA GLY A 39 -4.30 4.17 -9.43
C GLY A 39 -4.21 5.65 -9.03
N TRP A 40 -3.77 5.96 -7.81
CA TRP A 40 -3.53 7.35 -7.41
C TRP A 40 -2.26 7.88 -8.08
N THR A 41 -2.21 9.20 -8.31
CA THR A 41 -1.05 9.85 -8.94
C THR A 41 -0.27 10.65 -7.91
N LEU A 42 1.04 10.41 -7.80
CA LEU A 42 1.91 11.20 -6.93
C LEU A 42 2.15 12.57 -7.55
N LEU A 43 1.93 13.63 -6.78
CA LEU A 43 2.17 15.01 -7.19
C LEU A 43 3.59 15.40 -6.77
N GLY A 44 4.29 16.17 -7.60
CA GLY A 44 5.61 16.74 -7.28
C GLY A 44 5.57 17.85 -6.23
N GLU A 45 4.52 17.89 -5.41
CA GLU A 45 4.23 18.89 -4.38
C GLU A 45 4.23 18.21 -3.01
N THR A 46 4.74 18.89 -1.99
CA THR A 46 4.71 18.41 -0.59
C THR A 46 3.52 18.99 0.16
N CYS A 47 3.10 18.31 1.23
CA CYS A 47 2.05 18.81 2.11
C CYS A 47 2.42 20.19 2.71
N THR A 48 1.46 21.11 2.75
CA THR A 48 1.63 22.47 3.29
C THR A 48 1.48 22.55 4.81
N LYS A 49 1.12 21.45 5.46
CA LYS A 49 0.96 21.40 6.91
C LYS A 49 2.33 21.52 7.60
N GLU A 50 2.43 22.43 8.57
CA GLU A 50 3.63 22.62 9.38
C GLU A 50 4.13 21.28 9.95
N GLY A 51 5.39 20.96 9.64
CA GLY A 51 6.03 19.70 10.06
C GLY A 51 5.68 18.46 9.23
N CYS A 52 4.93 18.57 8.13
CA CYS A 52 4.67 17.46 7.21
C CYS A 52 5.46 17.62 5.90
N LEU A 53 6.39 16.69 5.63
CA LEU A 53 7.21 16.68 4.41
C LEU A 53 6.81 15.57 3.43
N VAL A 54 5.59 15.06 3.55
CA VAL A 54 5.10 13.93 2.76
C VAL A 54 4.49 14.45 1.45
N PRO A 55 4.72 13.77 0.30
CA PRO A 55 4.16 14.21 -0.98
C PRO A 55 2.63 14.14 -1.01
N LEU A 56 2.02 15.02 -1.82
CA LEU A 56 0.59 14.98 -2.14
C LEU A 56 0.31 13.94 -3.23
N MET A 57 -0.90 13.38 -3.21
CA MET A 57 -1.38 12.42 -4.20
C MET A 57 -2.77 12.79 -4.69
N LEU A 58 -3.04 12.59 -5.97
CA LEU A 58 -4.34 12.83 -6.60
C LEU A 58 -5.19 11.57 -6.57
N ASP A 59 -6.42 11.69 -6.08
CA ASP A 59 -7.43 10.63 -6.13
C ASP A 59 -7.97 10.49 -7.57
N PRO A 60 -7.92 9.29 -8.17
CA PRO A 60 -8.40 9.07 -9.53
C PRO A 60 -9.92 9.24 -9.70
N LYS A 61 -10.71 9.12 -8.62
CA LYS A 61 -12.17 9.21 -8.68
C LYS A 61 -12.67 10.64 -8.51
N THR A 62 -12.08 11.36 -7.56
CA THR A 62 -12.55 12.70 -7.16
C THR A 62 -11.68 13.82 -7.73
N SER A 63 -10.49 13.50 -8.27
CA SER A 63 -9.48 14.48 -8.73
C SER A 63 -9.05 15.47 -7.65
N LEU A 64 -9.12 15.02 -6.39
CA LEU A 64 -8.80 15.80 -5.21
C LEU A 64 -7.37 15.50 -4.73
N LYS A 65 -6.64 16.51 -4.24
CA LYS A 65 -5.26 16.38 -3.72
C LYS A 65 -5.22 15.98 -2.24
N HIS A 66 -4.67 14.82 -1.92
CA HIS A 66 -4.56 14.34 -0.55
C HIS A 66 -3.11 14.20 -0.12
N CYS A 67 -2.82 14.57 1.13
CA CYS A 67 -1.62 14.08 1.78
C CYS A 67 -1.74 12.56 1.99
N VAL A 68 -0.63 11.83 1.85
CA VAL A 68 -0.58 10.40 2.16
C VAL A 68 -0.99 10.16 3.63
N ASN A 69 -0.54 11.04 4.52
CA ASN A 69 -0.91 11.02 5.94
C ASN A 69 -2.24 11.74 6.16
N TYR A 70 -3.33 11.18 5.61
CA TYR A 70 -4.65 11.82 5.62
C TYR A 70 -5.23 11.97 7.03
N GLU A 71 -4.93 11.04 7.94
CA GLU A 71 -5.41 11.06 9.33
C GLU A 71 -4.91 12.31 10.07
N VAL A 72 -3.67 12.72 9.78
CA VAL A 72 -3.05 13.88 10.44
C VAL A 72 -3.29 15.15 9.63
N CYS A 73 -3.20 15.11 8.31
CA CYS A 73 -3.16 16.33 7.48
C CYS A 73 -4.48 16.69 6.81
N GLY A 74 -5.45 15.76 6.76
CA GLY A 74 -6.74 15.97 6.12
C GLY A 74 -6.65 16.16 4.61
N TYR A 75 -7.71 16.75 4.05
CA TYR A 75 -7.82 17.11 2.64
C TYR A 75 -7.23 18.49 2.37
N VAL A 76 -6.53 18.66 1.25
CA VAL A 76 -5.99 19.96 0.83
C VAL A 76 -6.76 20.40 -0.41
N ASP A 77 -7.85 21.15 -0.21
CA ASP A 77 -8.53 21.80 -1.34
C ASP A 77 -7.87 23.14 -1.63
N MET A 78 -7.22 23.28 -2.78
CA MET A 78 -6.82 24.58 -3.30
C MET A 78 -7.78 25.01 -4.41
N SER A 79 -9.08 24.93 -4.16
CA SER A 79 -10.12 25.49 -5.01
C SER A 79 -10.18 27.02 -4.93
N THR A 80 -9.06 27.73 -5.17
CA THR A 80 -9.10 29.13 -5.63
C THR A 80 -7.82 29.58 -6.34
N GLN A 81 -7.40 28.95 -7.44
CA GLN A 81 -6.70 29.70 -8.50
C GLN A 81 -7.19 29.30 -9.90
N LYS A 82 -7.69 30.32 -10.60
CA LYS A 82 -8.32 30.28 -11.92
C LYS A 82 -7.40 29.66 -12.98
N ALA A 83 -8.02 28.79 -13.78
CA ALA A 83 -7.88 28.63 -15.23
C ALA A 83 -6.56 29.07 -15.88
N SER A 84 -5.78 28.10 -16.36
CA SER A 84 -5.30 28.11 -17.75
C SER A 84 -4.58 26.80 -18.10
N GLN A 85 -5.07 26.19 -19.20
CA GLN A 85 -4.30 25.44 -20.19
C GLN A 85 -3.79 24.05 -19.75
N GLY A 86 -4.02 22.95 -20.45
CA GLY A 86 -4.57 22.72 -21.78
C GLY A 86 -4.37 21.23 -22.06
N VAL A 87 -5.46 20.56 -22.38
CA VAL A 87 -5.51 19.14 -22.76
C VAL A 87 -4.80 18.96 -24.12
N PRO A 88 -4.19 17.79 -24.40
CA PRO A 88 -4.76 17.04 -25.52
C PRO A 88 -5.07 15.58 -25.15
N ARG A 89 -6.37 15.32 -25.21
CA ARG A 89 -7.07 14.05 -25.28
C ARG A 89 -7.20 13.79 -26.77
N ALA A 90 -6.27 13.01 -27.32
CA ALA A 90 -6.45 12.29 -28.57
C ALA A 90 -6.94 10.88 -28.17
N ARG A 91 -7.96 10.26 -28.74
CA ARG A 91 -8.81 10.48 -29.91
C ARG A 91 -10.02 9.56 -29.63
N GLU A 92 -11.24 9.97 -29.96
CA GLU A 92 -12.30 9.05 -30.41
C GLU A 92 -13.58 9.83 -30.71
N ALA A 93 -13.84 10.01 -32.00
CA ALA A 93 -15.18 10.22 -32.54
C ALA A 93 -15.15 9.84 -34.02
N ALA A 94 -15.88 8.77 -34.37
CA ALA A 94 -16.64 8.66 -35.63
C ALA A 94 -17.48 7.36 -35.62
N GLU A 95 -18.73 7.50 -35.13
CA GLU A 95 -19.92 6.83 -35.71
C GLU A 95 -20.02 7.18 -37.22
N LYS A 96 -20.64 6.45 -38.16
CA LYS A 96 -21.75 5.47 -38.19
C LYS A 96 -21.80 4.90 -39.63
N GLY A 97 -22.37 3.71 -39.86
CA GLY A 97 -22.87 3.32 -41.18
C GLY A 97 -22.94 1.82 -41.46
N ASP A 98 -24.12 1.22 -41.24
CA ASP A 98 -24.59 -0.04 -41.81
C ASP A 98 -24.60 -0.03 -43.35
N VAL A 99 -24.12 -1.08 -44.03
CA VAL A 99 -24.77 -1.77 -45.18
C VAL A 99 -24.15 -3.17 -45.42
N GLU A 100 -25.04 -4.15 -45.28
CA GLU A 100 -25.22 -5.50 -45.86
C GLU A 100 -24.45 -5.95 -47.16
N MET A 101 -23.86 -7.16 -47.08
CA MET A 101 -23.85 -8.29 -48.04
C MET A 101 -23.25 -8.16 -49.47
N LYS A 102 -22.13 -8.87 -49.73
CA LYS A 102 -22.06 -10.01 -50.70
C LYS A 102 -20.68 -10.66 -50.80
N GLN A 103 -20.73 -11.98 -50.72
CA GLN A 103 -19.71 -12.98 -50.99
C GLN A 103 -19.38 -13.04 -52.49
N LYS A 104 -18.10 -13.12 -52.89
CA LYS A 104 -17.63 -13.75 -54.16
C LYS A 104 -16.11 -14.01 -54.17
N HIS A 105 -15.78 -15.30 -54.18
CA HIS A 105 -14.67 -16.04 -54.80
C HIS A 105 -13.40 -15.34 -55.37
N PHE A 106 -12.24 -15.85 -54.90
CA PHE A 106 -10.98 -16.26 -55.57
C PHE A 106 -10.67 -15.81 -57.02
N PRO A 107 -9.40 -15.49 -57.32
CA PRO A 107 -8.44 -16.52 -57.75
C PRO A 107 -7.01 -16.41 -57.21
N GLN A 108 -6.27 -17.49 -57.46
CA GLN A 108 -4.96 -17.89 -56.96
C GLN A 108 -3.78 -17.19 -57.65
N ASP A 109 -2.60 -17.48 -57.07
CA ASP A 109 -1.25 -17.43 -57.65
C ASP A 109 -0.51 -16.09 -57.63
N THR A 110 0.58 -16.04 -56.85
CA THR A 110 1.92 -16.31 -57.40
C THR A 110 3.02 -16.23 -56.32
N LYS A 111 3.87 -17.26 -56.32
CA LYS A 111 5.32 -17.25 -56.06
C LYS A 111 5.88 -16.67 -54.74
N SER A 112 6.33 -17.60 -53.91
CA SER A 112 7.61 -17.56 -53.15
C SER A 112 8.80 -17.32 -54.11
N PRO A 113 9.92 -16.70 -53.69
CA PRO A 113 10.89 -17.44 -52.86
C PRO A 113 11.58 -16.61 -51.74
N ALA A 114 11.86 -17.34 -50.66
CA ALA A 114 13.08 -17.35 -49.84
C ALA A 114 13.76 -16.03 -49.40
N GLU A 115 14.01 -15.95 -48.09
CA GLU A 115 15.29 -15.65 -47.41
C GLU A 115 15.00 -14.87 -46.11
N ASN A 116 15.05 -15.58 -44.98
CA ASN A 116 16.21 -15.54 -44.08
C ASN A 116 16.16 -14.32 -43.13
N ASN A 117 15.57 -14.50 -41.94
CA ASN A 117 16.25 -14.08 -40.72
C ASN A 117 15.66 -14.79 -39.49
N ASN A 118 16.29 -15.89 -39.10
CA ASN A 118 16.11 -16.51 -37.80
C ASN A 118 16.90 -15.70 -36.78
N GLN A 119 16.32 -14.59 -36.30
CA GLN A 119 16.80 -13.94 -35.08
C GLN A 119 15.94 -14.41 -33.92
N SER A 120 16.43 -15.50 -33.33
CA SER A 120 16.22 -15.88 -31.95
C SER A 120 16.44 -14.65 -31.07
N LEU A 121 15.35 -13.95 -30.74
CA LEU A 121 15.30 -13.04 -29.61
C LEU A 121 15.32 -13.90 -28.34
N GLN A 122 16.53 -14.32 -27.97
CA GLN A 122 16.83 -14.65 -26.59
C GLN A 122 16.64 -13.35 -25.80
N VAL A 123 15.43 -13.15 -25.29
CA VAL A 123 15.21 -12.25 -24.16
C VAL A 123 15.95 -12.90 -23.00
N HIS A 124 17.21 -12.49 -22.83
CA HIS A 124 17.96 -12.70 -21.61
C HIS A 124 17.20 -11.93 -20.53
N LEU A 125 16.25 -12.61 -19.90
CA LEU A 125 15.62 -12.13 -18.67
C LEU A 125 16.75 -12.11 -17.64
N PRO A 126 17.20 -10.93 -17.17
CA PRO A 126 18.17 -10.91 -16.10
C PRO A 126 17.53 -11.64 -14.93
N ALA A 127 18.24 -12.64 -14.40
CA ALA A 127 17.82 -13.40 -13.24
C ALA A 127 17.40 -12.40 -12.17
N LEU A 128 16.08 -12.22 -12.01
CA LEU A 128 15.48 -11.48 -10.92
C LEU A 128 15.96 -12.22 -9.68
N GLN A 129 16.95 -11.62 -9.02
CA GLN A 129 17.57 -12.14 -7.83
C GLN A 129 16.44 -12.49 -6.85
N SER A 130 16.24 -13.79 -6.62
CA SER A 130 15.23 -14.36 -5.73
C SER A 130 15.52 -14.07 -4.24
N LYS A 131 16.21 -12.97 -3.93
CA LYS A 131 16.89 -12.73 -2.67
C LYS A 131 16.02 -12.07 -1.60
N PHE A 132 14.73 -11.87 -1.83
CA PHE A 132 13.87 -11.14 -0.89
C PHE A 132 12.49 -11.75 -0.69
N LEU A 133 12.32 -13.05 -0.92
CA LEU A 133 11.15 -13.72 -0.37
C LEU A 133 11.39 -13.92 1.13
N PRO A 134 10.54 -13.36 2.02
CA PRO A 134 10.64 -13.62 3.44
C PRO A 134 10.51 -15.13 3.66
N ASP A 135 11.39 -15.68 4.49
CA ASP A 135 11.32 -17.07 4.90
C ASP A 135 9.92 -17.39 5.46
N GLU A 136 9.39 -18.57 5.16
CA GLU A 136 8.02 -18.95 5.54
C GLU A 136 7.80 -18.82 7.06
N ARG A 137 8.82 -19.08 7.88
CA ARG A 137 8.74 -18.89 9.34
C ARG A 137 8.61 -17.42 9.70
N THR A 138 9.26 -16.53 8.94
CA THR A 138 9.13 -15.08 9.13
C THR A 138 7.73 -14.61 8.78
N VAL A 139 7.14 -15.15 7.69
CA VAL A 139 5.75 -14.87 7.32
C VAL A 139 4.78 -15.35 8.39
N ALA A 140 4.92 -16.58 8.87
CA ALA A 140 4.10 -17.14 9.95
C ALA A 140 4.22 -16.34 11.25
N SER A 141 5.45 -15.94 11.63
CA SER A 141 5.70 -15.12 12.82
C SER A 141 5.04 -13.74 12.73
N ASN A 142 5.17 -13.07 11.57
CA ASN A 142 4.54 -11.78 11.33
C ASN A 142 3.01 -11.88 11.32
N ALA A 143 2.46 -12.93 10.69
CA ALA A 143 1.02 -13.20 10.69
C ALA A 143 0.50 -13.42 12.12
N ARG A 144 1.19 -14.24 12.93
CA ARG A 144 0.86 -14.46 14.35
C ARG A 144 0.85 -13.15 15.14
N LYS A 145 1.89 -12.32 14.97
CA LYS A 145 1.97 -11.00 15.65
C LYS A 145 0.82 -10.08 15.23
N ALA A 146 0.47 -10.05 13.95
CA ALA A 146 -0.63 -9.23 13.44
C ALA A 146 -2.00 -9.70 13.98
N LEU A 147 -2.23 -11.02 14.02
CA LEU A 147 -3.47 -11.61 14.55
C LEU A 147 -3.63 -11.31 16.06
N LEU A 148 -2.57 -11.47 16.85
CA LEU A 148 -2.58 -11.11 18.27
C LEU A 148 -2.88 -9.62 18.49
N GLY A 149 -2.31 -8.74 17.68
CA GLY A 149 -2.61 -7.30 17.73
C GLY A 149 -4.09 -6.99 17.44
N LYS A 150 -4.69 -7.68 16.46
CA LYS A 150 -6.12 -7.55 16.16
C LYS A 150 -7.02 -8.07 17.27
N ILE A 151 -6.68 -9.22 17.87
CA ILE A 151 -7.42 -9.77 19.02
C ILE A 151 -7.41 -8.77 20.16
N TYR A 152 -6.24 -8.21 20.49
CA TYR A 152 -6.12 -7.22 21.56
C TYR A 152 -6.95 -5.97 21.29
N SER A 153 -6.81 -5.37 20.10
CA SER A 153 -7.55 -4.16 19.73
C SER A 153 -9.07 -4.38 19.74
N SER A 154 -9.52 -5.57 19.32
CA SER A 154 -10.94 -5.93 19.33
C SER A 154 -11.47 -6.16 20.74
N SER A 155 -10.65 -6.73 21.63
CA SER A 155 -10.99 -6.91 23.04
C SER A 155 -11.11 -5.59 23.81
N GLU A 156 -10.28 -4.61 23.46
CA GLU A 156 -10.40 -3.25 23.97
C GLU A 156 -11.68 -2.58 23.45
N GLY A 157 -11.97 -2.72 22.16
CA GLY A 157 -13.21 -2.24 21.55
C GLY A 157 -14.48 -2.81 22.20
N LEU A 158 -14.45 -4.09 22.62
CA LEU A 158 -15.57 -4.72 23.33
C LEU A 158 -15.87 -4.06 24.67
N SER A 159 -14.83 -3.55 25.35
CA SER A 159 -15.00 -2.88 26.65
C SER A 159 -15.62 -1.49 26.53
N SER A 160 -15.56 -0.89 25.34
CA SER A 160 -16.09 0.44 25.02
C SER A 160 -17.40 0.41 24.23
N CYS A 161 -17.91 -0.76 23.87
CA CYS A 161 -19.06 -0.90 22.97
C CYS A 161 -20.39 -0.92 23.73
N ASP A 162 -21.28 0.04 23.45
CA ASP A 162 -22.67 0.04 23.94
C ASP A 162 -23.63 -0.73 23.01
N ASP A 163 -23.23 -0.98 21.76
CA ASP A 163 -24.06 -1.66 20.75
C ASP A 163 -23.81 -3.18 20.74
N ILE A 164 -24.89 -3.94 20.96
CA ILE A 164 -24.89 -5.41 20.93
C ILE A 164 -24.48 -5.96 19.56
N ARG A 165 -24.76 -5.25 18.46
CA ARG A 165 -24.38 -5.69 17.11
C ARG A 165 -22.87 -5.56 16.91
N GLN A 166 -22.30 -4.42 17.29
CA GLN A 166 -20.86 -4.19 17.19
C GLN A 166 -20.08 -5.16 18.09
N SER A 167 -20.57 -5.43 19.29
CA SER A 167 -19.92 -6.42 20.17
C SER A 167 -19.94 -7.83 19.58
N ARG A 168 -21.05 -8.25 18.94
CA ARG A 168 -21.10 -9.54 18.23
C ARG A 168 -20.09 -9.61 17.07
N GLU A 169 -19.96 -8.54 16.31
CA GLU A 169 -18.99 -8.48 15.20
C GLU A 169 -17.55 -8.56 15.71
N LEU A 170 -17.22 -7.87 16.80
CA LEU A 170 -15.90 -7.94 17.43
C LEU A 170 -15.59 -9.33 17.99
N VAL A 171 -16.57 -9.99 18.64
CA VAL A 171 -16.42 -11.37 19.12
C VAL A 171 -16.18 -12.33 17.96
N ALA A 172 -16.95 -12.24 16.88
CA ALA A 172 -16.75 -13.08 15.69
C ALA A 172 -15.34 -12.90 15.09
N LEU A 173 -14.85 -11.65 15.03
CA LEU A 173 -13.51 -11.36 14.53
C LEU A 173 -12.41 -11.94 15.44
N ILE A 174 -12.61 -11.94 16.76
CA ILE A 174 -11.69 -12.58 17.71
C ILE A 174 -11.68 -14.10 17.49
N GLU A 175 -12.85 -14.73 17.35
CA GLU A 175 -12.95 -16.18 17.11
C GLU A 175 -12.24 -16.60 15.82
N ASP A 176 -12.44 -15.86 14.73
CA ASP A 176 -11.78 -16.13 13.45
C ASP A 176 -10.26 -15.95 13.55
N ALA A 177 -9.79 -14.93 14.27
CA ALA A 177 -8.36 -14.72 14.50
C ALA A 177 -7.74 -15.87 15.33
N VAL A 178 -8.46 -16.39 16.32
CA VAL A 178 -8.01 -17.55 17.11
C VAL A 178 -7.91 -18.81 16.26
N ARG A 179 -8.90 -19.09 15.40
CA ARG A 179 -8.81 -20.24 14.48
C ARG A 179 -7.64 -20.12 13.53
N ALA A 180 -7.38 -18.93 12.99
CA ALA A 180 -6.24 -18.69 12.13
C ALA A 180 -4.90 -18.94 12.86
N LEU A 181 -4.79 -18.56 14.14
CA LEU A 181 -3.61 -18.85 14.96
C LEU A 181 -3.39 -20.36 15.16
N GLN A 182 -4.47 -21.12 15.41
CA GLN A 182 -4.38 -22.58 15.54
C GLN A 182 -3.87 -23.22 14.25
N SER A 183 -4.37 -22.79 13.08
CA SER A 183 -3.88 -23.29 11.80
C SER A 183 -2.40 -22.98 11.56
N ILE A 184 -1.89 -21.83 12.02
CA ILE A 184 -0.46 -21.49 11.94
C ILE A 184 0.37 -22.40 12.85
N GLU A 185 -0.12 -22.72 14.04
CA GLU A 185 0.56 -23.62 14.99
C GLU A 185 0.61 -25.06 14.46
N GLU A 186 -0.51 -25.59 13.94
CA GLU A 186 -0.56 -26.89 13.28
C GLU A 186 0.39 -26.98 12.07
N TRP A 187 0.42 -25.95 11.24
CA TRP A 187 1.37 -25.88 10.13
C TRP A 187 2.82 -25.94 10.62
N ASN A 188 3.15 -25.19 11.69
CA ASN A 188 4.51 -25.16 12.25
C ASN A 188 4.91 -26.50 12.87
N ASP A 189 3.97 -27.24 13.47
CA ASP A 189 4.22 -28.57 14.01
C ASP A 189 4.48 -29.60 12.90
N ASN A 190 3.73 -29.51 11.79
CA ASN A 190 3.97 -30.34 10.61
C ASN A 190 5.34 -30.09 9.96
N GLN A 191 5.89 -28.87 10.06
CA GLN A 191 7.24 -28.57 9.57
C GLN A 191 8.37 -29.11 10.47
N ARG A 192 8.06 -29.59 11.69
CA ARG A 192 9.05 -30.16 12.62
C ARG A 192 9.19 -31.68 12.51
N GLN A 193 8.23 -32.36 11.91
CA GLN A 193 8.24 -33.82 11.69
C GLN A 193 9.00 -34.18 10.42
#